data_AF-A0A8S3YW65-F1
#
_entry.id   AF-A0A8S3YW65-F1
#
_cell.length_a   1.000
_cell.length_b   1.000
_cell.length_c   1.000
_cell.angle_alpha   90.00
_cell.angle_beta   90.00
_cell.angle_gamma   90.00
#
_symmetry.space_group_name_H-M   'P 1'
#
loop_
_entity.id
_entity.type
_entity.pdbx_description
1 polymer ?
#
loop_
_entity_poly.entity_id
_entity_poly.type
_entity_poly.pdbx_seq_one_letter_code
_entity_poly.pdbx_strand_id
1 'polypeptide(L)'
;MRTSGNVLNGFSRWWFPRSKARTLVVVYILRVMLPCVCADDPHIIHSPGQDTVKAFINISYMDRDTNTKKEEHFEGRYGKNSVIAKASGVVMHTLSLLNKSGISYTNHFGCTNYINPKFPSEQWIALVKRGECSFTNKIKMATKDHNATAIVIYNNESNTQYLPPMEHDKAIAGISVMLSLENGKQIVRLLNEGYTVHMHIVPGPDENLNAQAQNSISKTSVLFVSISFIVLMVISLAWLVFYYIQRFRYSHAKERLARRLVCAAKKAIAKIPQRTVKVGDK
;
A
#
# COMPACT_ATOMS: atom_id res chain seq x y z
N MET A 1 11.37 -25.06 -84.31
CA MET A 1 11.35 -26.21 -83.37
C MET A 1 11.37 -25.68 -81.95
N ARG A 2 10.52 -26.24 -81.08
CA ARG A 2 10.13 -25.77 -79.75
C ARG A 2 10.69 -26.74 -78.71
N THR A 3 11.37 -26.26 -77.67
CA THR A 3 11.52 -26.86 -76.31
C THR A 3 12.18 -25.80 -75.42
N SER A 4 11.49 -25.15 -74.46
CA SER A 4 11.04 -25.60 -73.12
C SER A 4 12.18 -25.71 -72.09
N GLY A 5 12.10 -24.92 -71.01
CA GLY A 5 12.97 -25.04 -69.83
C GLY A 5 13.09 -23.78 -68.96
N ASN A 6 12.04 -23.47 -68.18
CA ASN A 6 12.10 -22.60 -66.99
C ASN A 6 13.17 -23.10 -65.99
N VAL A 7 13.71 -22.21 -65.13
CA VAL A 7 13.80 -22.38 -63.65
C VAL A 7 14.58 -21.23 -62.97
N LEU A 8 13.80 -20.45 -62.20
CA LEU A 8 14.04 -19.92 -60.84
C LEU A 8 15.11 -18.85 -60.55
N ASN A 9 14.59 -17.64 -60.28
CA ASN A 9 14.73 -16.89 -59.02
C ASN A 9 15.81 -17.38 -58.03
N GLY A 10 16.77 -16.49 -57.76
CA GLY A 10 17.75 -16.63 -56.68
C GLY A 10 18.01 -15.30 -55.97
N PHE A 11 16.95 -14.57 -55.62
CA PHE A 11 17.05 -13.49 -54.64
C PHE A 11 17.35 -14.09 -53.26
N SER A 12 18.16 -13.36 -52.49
CA SER A 12 18.48 -13.53 -51.07
C SER A 12 19.57 -14.54 -50.71
N ARG A 13 20.59 -14.05 -49.97
CA ARG A 13 20.81 -14.50 -48.59
C ARG A 13 21.93 -13.74 -47.85
N TRP A 14 21.51 -13.08 -46.76
CA TRP A 14 22.31 -12.61 -45.61
C TRP A 14 23.15 -11.33 -45.74
N TRP A 15 22.45 -10.20 -45.86
CA TRP A 15 22.88 -8.95 -45.20
C TRP A 15 21.82 -8.59 -44.16
N PHE A 16 22.10 -8.83 -42.88
CA PHE A 16 21.30 -8.24 -41.80
C PHE A 16 21.88 -6.85 -41.49
N PRO A 17 21.14 -5.76 -41.75
CA PRO A 17 21.62 -4.42 -41.46
C PRO A 17 21.74 -4.24 -39.94
N ARG A 18 22.89 -3.70 -39.53
CA ARG A 18 23.34 -3.41 -38.16
C ARG A 18 22.34 -2.61 -37.31
N SER A 19 21.30 -2.01 -37.92
CA SER A 19 20.21 -1.29 -37.24
C SER A 19 19.13 -2.22 -36.67
N LYS A 20 18.78 -3.32 -37.34
CA LYS A 20 17.66 -4.18 -36.92
C LYS A 20 17.96 -4.96 -35.63
N ALA A 21 19.21 -5.34 -35.39
CA ALA A 21 19.62 -6.04 -34.16
C ALA A 21 19.55 -5.13 -32.93
N ARG A 22 19.89 -3.83 -33.07
CA ARG A 22 19.77 -2.84 -31.99
C ARG A 22 18.30 -2.58 -31.64
N THR A 23 17.44 -2.46 -32.64
CA THR A 23 15.99 -2.27 -32.44
C THR A 23 15.34 -3.51 -31.80
N LEU A 24 15.73 -4.72 -32.20
CA LEU A 24 15.19 -5.95 -31.62
C LEU A 24 15.59 -6.15 -30.14
N VAL A 25 16.82 -5.78 -29.76
CA VAL A 25 17.26 -5.84 -28.36
C VAL A 25 16.51 -4.80 -27.50
N VAL A 26 16.32 -3.58 -28.00
CA VAL A 26 15.56 -2.54 -27.29
C VAL A 26 14.09 -2.93 -27.15
N VAL A 27 13.48 -3.50 -28.20
CA VAL A 27 12.09 -3.99 -28.16
C VAL A 27 11.94 -5.20 -27.23
N TYR A 28 12.94 -6.09 -27.17
CA TYR A 28 12.95 -7.22 -26.23
C TYR A 28 13.08 -6.75 -24.78
N ILE A 29 13.98 -5.79 -24.50
CA ILE A 29 14.11 -5.18 -23.17
C ILE A 29 12.81 -4.45 -22.77
N LEU A 30 12.19 -3.69 -23.67
CA LEU A 30 10.88 -3.07 -23.40
C LEU A 30 9.79 -4.12 -23.14
N ARG A 31 9.73 -5.19 -23.93
CA ARG A 31 8.74 -6.28 -23.78
C ARG A 31 8.93 -7.11 -22.51
N VAL A 32 10.15 -7.24 -22.01
CA VAL A 32 10.47 -7.97 -20.76
C VAL A 32 10.27 -7.07 -19.53
N MET A 33 10.52 -5.76 -19.65
CA MET A 33 10.34 -4.81 -18.54
C MET A 33 8.90 -4.30 -18.39
N LEU A 34 8.10 -4.25 -19.47
CA LEU A 34 6.68 -3.85 -19.41
C LEU A 34 5.80 -4.73 -18.49
N PRO A 35 5.90 -6.09 -18.49
CA PRO A 35 5.05 -6.91 -17.63
C PRO A 35 5.39 -6.80 -16.13
N CYS A 36 6.57 -6.27 -15.75
CA CYS A 36 6.88 -6.01 -14.35
C CYS A 36 6.18 -4.76 -13.78
N VAL A 37 5.57 -3.93 -14.63
CA VAL A 37 4.87 -2.70 -14.20
C VAL A 37 3.37 -2.94 -13.96
N CYS A 38 2.82 -4.09 -14.38
CA CYS A 38 1.38 -4.38 -14.29
C CYS A 38 1.06 -5.80 -13.79
N ALA A 39 1.79 -6.29 -12.80
CA ALA A 39 1.29 -7.38 -11.97
C ALA A 39 0.43 -6.75 -10.85
N ASP A 40 -0.84 -6.49 -11.15
CA ASP A 40 -1.86 -6.37 -10.11
C ASP A 40 -1.96 -7.73 -9.42
N ASP A 41 -1.37 -7.85 -8.23
CA ASP A 41 -1.56 -9.01 -7.34
C ASP A 41 -2.93 -8.86 -6.65
N PRO A 42 -3.93 -9.73 -6.90
CA PRO A 42 -5.22 -9.65 -6.27
C PRO A 42 -5.26 -10.58 -5.05
N HIS A 43 -4.30 -10.50 -4.13
CA HIS A 43 -4.40 -11.21 -2.85
C HIS A 43 -3.77 -10.40 -1.71
N ILE A 44 -4.35 -9.22 -1.45
CA ILE A 44 -4.21 -8.62 -0.12
C ILE A 44 -5.11 -9.43 0.81
N ILE A 45 -4.49 -10.29 1.62
CA ILE A 45 -5.10 -10.76 2.86
C ILE A 45 -5.28 -9.51 3.72
N HIS A 46 -6.47 -8.89 3.63
CA HIS A 46 -6.89 -7.84 4.54
C HIS A 46 -6.82 -8.42 5.95
N SER A 47 -5.89 -7.91 6.76
CA SER A 47 -6.01 -8.04 8.20
C SER A 47 -7.31 -7.33 8.60
N PRO A 48 -8.21 -7.97 9.37
CA PRO A 48 -9.48 -7.38 9.73
C PRO A 48 -9.22 -6.28 10.77
N GLY A 49 -8.99 -5.05 10.33
CA GLY A 49 -8.75 -3.94 11.26
C GLY A 49 -8.35 -2.57 10.69
N GLN A 50 -8.19 -2.41 9.37
CA GLN A 50 -7.54 -1.23 8.78
C GLN A 50 -8.45 -0.21 8.05
N ASP A 51 -9.77 -0.34 8.15
CA ASP A 51 -10.71 0.59 7.48
C ASP A 51 -11.29 1.67 8.42
N THR A 52 -10.67 1.93 9.58
CA THR A 52 -11.22 2.88 10.57
C THR A 52 -10.16 3.89 11.01
N VAL A 53 -10.52 5.17 10.94
CA VAL A 53 -9.65 6.30 11.32
C VAL A 53 -9.55 6.38 12.85
N LYS A 54 -8.33 6.58 13.39
CA LYS A 54 -8.12 6.78 14.83
C LYS A 54 -8.71 8.12 15.29
N ALA A 55 -9.22 8.16 16.51
CA ALA A 55 -9.72 9.36 17.16
C ALA A 55 -8.92 9.64 18.43
N PHE A 56 -8.39 10.85 18.54
CA PHE A 56 -7.78 11.36 19.75
C PHE A 56 -8.81 12.14 20.55
N ILE A 57 -9.03 11.73 21.78
CA ILE A 57 -10.05 12.31 22.65
C ILE A 57 -9.34 12.92 23.85
N ASN A 58 -9.41 14.24 23.97
CA ASN A 58 -8.92 14.96 25.14
C ASN A 58 -10.13 15.34 25.98
N ILE A 59 -10.12 14.97 27.26
CA ILE A 59 -11.09 15.48 28.20
C ILE A 59 -10.44 16.49 29.13
N SER A 60 -11.23 17.43 29.62
CA SER A 60 -10.82 18.32 30.68
C SER A 60 -11.93 18.56 31.69
N TYR A 61 -11.56 18.62 32.96
CA TYR A 61 -12.47 18.88 34.07
C TYR A 61 -11.76 19.70 35.16
N MET A 62 -12.54 20.43 35.95
CA MET A 62 -12.03 21.17 37.11
C MET A 62 -11.98 20.25 38.31
N ASP A 63 -10.79 20.04 38.86
CA ASP A 63 -10.59 19.27 40.07
C ASP A 63 -11.11 20.05 41.29
N ARG A 64 -11.86 19.40 42.18
CA ARG A 64 -12.48 20.06 43.34
C ARG A 64 -11.47 20.38 44.43
N ASP A 65 -10.47 19.51 44.60
CA ASP A 65 -9.51 19.64 45.70
C ASP A 65 -8.45 20.71 45.40
N THR A 66 -8.01 20.76 44.15
CA THR A 66 -6.92 21.66 43.73
C THR A 66 -7.41 22.92 43.02
N ASN A 67 -8.69 22.98 42.61
CA ASN A 67 -9.24 24.00 41.70
C ASN A 67 -8.40 24.17 40.43
N THR A 68 -7.69 23.12 40.00
CA THR A 68 -6.91 23.13 38.76
C THR A 68 -7.65 22.39 37.66
N LYS A 69 -7.46 22.83 36.42
CA LYS A 69 -7.95 22.13 35.25
C LYS A 69 -7.08 20.89 35.01
N LYS A 70 -7.66 19.71 35.15
CA LYS A 70 -7.02 18.43 34.78
C LYS A 70 -7.37 18.09 33.34
N GLU A 71 -6.41 17.54 32.62
CA GLU A 71 -6.57 17.07 31.25
C GLU A 71 -6.16 15.60 31.16
N GLU A 72 -6.98 14.79 30.51
CA GLU A 72 -6.72 13.37 30.27
C GLU A 72 -6.88 13.05 28.79
N HIS A 73 -6.07 12.12 28.31
CA HIS A 73 -6.01 11.72 26.90
C HIS A 73 -6.46 10.28 26.72
N PHE A 74 -7.33 10.05 25.74
CA PHE A 74 -7.81 8.74 25.35
C PHE A 74 -7.72 8.55 23.84
N GLU A 75 -7.52 7.29 23.46
CA GLU A 75 -7.60 6.86 22.07
C GLU A 75 -8.91 6.11 21.82
N GLY A 76 -9.53 6.40 20.67
CA GLY A 76 -10.71 5.73 20.15
C GLY A 76 -10.61 5.54 18.64
N ARG A 77 -11.71 5.10 18.01
CA ARG A 77 -11.80 4.93 16.55
C ARG A 77 -13.10 5.49 16.01
N TYR A 78 -13.05 6.22 14.91
CA TYR A 78 -14.26 6.67 14.22
C TYR A 78 -15.03 5.48 13.63
N GLY A 79 -16.36 5.63 13.55
CA GLY A 79 -17.20 4.68 12.80
C GLY A 79 -16.86 4.66 11.31
N LYS A 80 -17.06 3.52 10.65
CA LYS A 80 -16.72 3.31 9.23
C LYS A 80 -17.41 4.30 8.28
N ASN A 81 -18.65 4.65 8.59
CA ASN A 81 -19.45 5.61 7.84
C ASN A 81 -19.63 6.95 8.59
N SER A 82 -18.80 7.19 9.60
CA SER A 82 -18.85 8.40 10.42
C SER A 82 -18.34 9.60 9.63
N VAL A 83 -18.84 10.79 9.96
CA VAL A 83 -18.18 12.03 9.56
C VAL A 83 -16.86 12.15 10.34
N ILE A 84 -15.75 12.30 9.62
CA ILE A 84 -14.41 12.48 10.20
C ILE A 84 -14.16 13.98 10.35
N ALA A 85 -14.45 14.51 11.53
CA ALA A 85 -14.26 15.92 11.85
C ALA A 85 -13.91 16.12 13.32
N LYS A 86 -13.41 17.32 13.64
CA LYS A 86 -13.21 17.75 15.03
C LYS A 86 -14.56 18.05 15.66
N ALA A 87 -14.71 17.70 16.93
CA ALA A 87 -15.91 18.02 17.71
C ALA A 87 -15.51 18.38 19.14
N SER A 88 -16.22 19.32 19.74
CA SER A 88 -16.03 19.64 21.16
C SER A 88 -17.36 19.94 21.82
N GLY A 89 -17.45 19.68 23.13
CA GLY A 89 -18.64 19.96 23.90
C GLY A 89 -18.60 19.37 25.30
N VAL A 90 -19.61 19.72 26.10
CA VAL A 90 -19.83 19.12 27.41
C VAL A 90 -20.27 17.67 27.24
N VAL A 91 -19.66 16.75 27.99
CA VAL A 91 -20.03 15.33 27.94
C VAL A 91 -21.25 15.08 28.80
N MET A 92 -22.24 14.39 28.24
CA MET A 92 -23.39 13.91 29.00
C MET A 92 -23.53 12.40 28.83
N HIS A 93 -23.53 11.67 29.94
CA HIS A 93 -23.84 10.24 29.93
C HIS A 93 -25.34 10.06 29.75
N THR A 94 -25.74 9.48 28.62
CA THR A 94 -27.16 9.40 28.25
C THR A 94 -27.89 8.46 29.18
N LEU A 95 -29.09 8.84 29.60
CA LEU A 95 -30.00 8.01 30.38
C LEU A 95 -31.24 7.74 29.54
N SER A 96 -31.57 6.46 29.36
CA SER A 96 -32.71 5.98 28.58
C SER A 96 -33.53 5.01 29.42
N LEU A 97 -34.79 4.80 29.04
CA LEU A 97 -35.64 3.74 29.61
C LEU A 97 -35.66 2.53 28.68
N LEU A 98 -35.42 1.34 29.24
CA LEU A 98 -35.63 0.08 28.54
C LEU A 98 -36.86 -0.58 29.14
N ASN A 99 -37.82 -0.95 28.29
CA ASN A 99 -38.95 -1.77 28.68
C ASN A 99 -38.66 -3.20 28.25
N LYS A 100 -38.36 -4.07 29.20
CA LYS A 100 -38.13 -5.51 28.93
C LYS A 100 -39.03 -6.32 29.84
N SER A 101 -39.84 -7.18 29.26
CA SER A 101 -40.73 -8.08 30.00
C SER A 101 -41.72 -7.35 30.93
N GLY A 102 -42.20 -6.16 30.53
CA GLY A 102 -43.17 -5.36 31.30
C GLY A 102 -42.58 -4.53 32.44
N ILE A 103 -41.26 -4.61 32.68
CA ILE A 103 -40.56 -3.81 33.68
C ILE A 103 -39.72 -2.74 32.98
N SER A 104 -39.86 -1.49 33.42
CA SER A 104 -39.08 -0.36 32.93
C SER A 104 -37.88 -0.11 33.83
N TYR A 105 -36.68 -0.11 33.27
CA TYR A 105 -35.46 0.24 34.01
C TYR A 105 -34.61 1.25 33.26
N THR A 106 -33.91 2.08 34.02
CA THR A 106 -32.97 3.06 33.50
C THR A 106 -31.70 2.40 33.01
N ASN A 107 -31.20 2.82 31.85
CA ASN A 107 -29.99 2.30 31.24
C ASN A 107 -29.24 3.41 30.50
N HIS A 108 -28.04 3.07 30.01
CA HIS A 108 -27.18 4.00 29.28
C HIS A 108 -26.93 3.56 27.84
N PHE A 109 -27.81 2.74 27.26
CA PHE A 109 -27.66 2.25 25.89
C PHE A 109 -28.11 3.28 24.85
N GLY A 110 -28.85 4.34 25.22
CA GLY A 110 -29.22 5.39 24.28
C GLY A 110 -30.12 4.90 23.13
N CYS A 111 -30.93 3.86 23.36
CA CYS A 111 -31.79 3.24 22.34
C CYS A 111 -33.16 3.89 22.22
N THR A 112 -33.58 4.62 23.25
CA THR A 112 -34.84 5.34 23.36
C THR A 112 -34.55 6.79 23.75
N ASN A 113 -35.58 7.63 23.69
CA ASN A 113 -35.52 9.05 24.05
C ASN A 113 -34.78 9.27 25.37
N TYR A 114 -33.88 10.24 25.40
CA TYR A 114 -33.07 10.53 26.58
C TYR A 114 -33.93 11.20 27.66
N ILE A 115 -33.88 10.65 28.86
CA ILE A 115 -34.62 11.11 30.04
C ILE A 115 -33.71 11.84 31.04
N ASN A 116 -32.55 12.31 30.58
CA ASN A 116 -31.63 13.09 31.40
C ASN A 116 -32.36 14.33 31.96
N PRO A 117 -32.20 14.64 33.27
CA PRO A 117 -32.95 15.71 33.92
C PRO A 117 -32.56 17.10 33.40
N LYS A 118 -31.33 17.26 32.93
CA LYS A 118 -30.81 18.53 32.41
C LYS A 118 -29.93 18.25 31.20
N PHE A 119 -30.28 18.88 30.08
CA PHE A 119 -29.44 18.92 28.89
C PHE A 119 -28.50 20.14 28.97
N PRO A 120 -27.25 20.03 28.48
CA PRO A 120 -26.36 21.18 28.36
C PRO A 120 -26.95 22.22 27.41
N SER A 121 -26.81 23.51 27.74
CA SER A 121 -27.22 24.63 26.87
C SER A 121 -26.23 24.90 25.73
N GLU A 122 -25.01 24.41 25.88
CA GLU A 122 -23.92 24.54 24.91
C GLU A 122 -23.82 23.28 24.03
N GLN A 123 -22.88 23.29 23.07
CA GLN A 123 -22.53 22.08 22.32
C GLN A 123 -22.15 20.95 23.28
N TRP A 124 -22.69 19.77 23.01
CA TRP A 124 -22.54 18.62 23.89
C TRP A 124 -22.31 17.33 23.12
N ILE A 125 -21.68 16.38 23.80
CA ILE A 125 -21.28 15.09 23.26
C ILE A 125 -21.99 14.00 24.06
N ALA A 126 -22.73 13.15 23.35
CA ALA A 126 -23.46 12.04 23.94
C ALA A 126 -22.50 10.89 24.26
N LEU A 127 -22.39 10.49 25.52
CA LEU A 127 -21.65 9.30 25.93
C LEU A 127 -22.64 8.14 26.15
N VAL A 128 -22.45 7.04 25.42
CA VAL A 128 -23.41 5.92 25.36
C VAL A 128 -22.70 4.57 25.51
N LYS A 129 -23.33 3.61 26.19
CA LYS A 129 -22.86 2.23 26.28
C LYS A 129 -23.22 1.42 25.03
N ARG A 130 -22.29 0.59 24.53
CA ARG A 130 -22.58 -0.43 23.50
C ARG A 130 -23.53 -1.50 24.04
N GLY A 131 -24.50 -1.92 23.21
CA GLY A 131 -25.48 -2.98 23.53
C GLY A 131 -26.94 -2.60 23.22
N GLU A 132 -27.86 -3.55 23.37
CA GLU A 132 -29.33 -3.50 23.20
C GLU A 132 -29.89 -3.07 21.82
N CYS A 133 -29.26 -2.13 21.11
CA CYS A 133 -29.70 -1.66 19.80
C CYS A 133 -28.53 -1.37 18.85
N SER A 134 -28.82 -1.18 17.57
CA SER A 134 -27.83 -0.90 16.53
C SER A 134 -27.11 0.43 16.73
N PHE A 135 -25.89 0.53 16.22
CA PHE A 135 -25.12 1.79 16.22
C PHE A 135 -25.86 2.89 15.46
N THR A 136 -26.47 2.57 14.32
CA THR A 136 -27.31 3.50 13.53
C THR A 136 -28.39 4.15 14.41
N ASN A 137 -29.10 3.37 15.22
CA ASN A 137 -30.16 3.92 16.07
C ASN A 137 -29.59 4.85 17.16
N LYS A 138 -28.49 4.45 17.80
CA LYS A 138 -27.81 5.28 18.82
C LYS A 138 -27.36 6.62 18.24
N ILE A 139 -26.72 6.59 17.08
CA ILE A 139 -26.21 7.78 16.39
C ILE A 139 -27.37 8.68 15.97
N LYS A 140 -28.44 8.11 15.40
CA LYS A 140 -29.65 8.85 15.03
C LYS A 140 -30.27 9.53 16.25
N MET A 141 -30.46 8.81 17.34
CA MET A 141 -31.04 9.33 18.59
C MET A 141 -30.22 10.50 19.12
N ALA A 142 -28.89 10.34 19.22
CA ALA A 142 -28.03 11.41 19.71
C ALA A 142 -28.04 12.65 18.81
N THR A 143 -27.84 12.45 17.50
CA THR A 143 -27.60 13.57 16.55
C THR A 143 -28.88 14.20 16.05
N LYS A 144 -29.84 13.41 15.56
CA LYS A 144 -31.08 13.92 14.95
C LYS A 144 -32.15 14.25 15.99
N ASP A 145 -32.33 13.37 16.97
CA ASP A 145 -33.45 13.49 17.91
C ASP A 145 -33.09 14.39 19.12
N HIS A 146 -31.81 14.47 19.49
CA HIS A 146 -31.33 15.27 20.62
C HIS A 146 -30.31 16.35 20.28
N ASN A 147 -29.93 16.53 19.00
CA ASN A 147 -29.02 17.59 18.57
C ASN A 147 -27.64 17.57 19.28
N ALA A 148 -27.10 16.38 19.55
CA ALA A 148 -25.73 16.22 20.02
C ALA A 148 -24.75 16.52 18.88
N THR A 149 -23.63 17.19 19.20
CA THR A 149 -22.58 17.50 18.22
C THR A 149 -21.82 16.26 17.77
N ALA A 150 -21.60 15.32 18.69
CA ALA A 150 -21.00 14.03 18.42
C ALA A 150 -21.53 12.98 19.41
N ILE A 151 -21.36 11.71 19.06
CA ILE A 151 -21.64 10.58 19.92
C ILE A 151 -20.38 9.75 20.14
N VAL A 152 -20.14 9.40 21.40
CA VAL A 152 -19.05 8.53 21.82
C VAL A 152 -19.65 7.28 22.44
N ILE A 153 -19.34 6.12 21.85
CA ILE A 153 -19.87 4.83 22.26
C ILE A 153 -18.76 4.01 22.89
N TYR A 154 -18.82 3.77 24.19
CA TYR A 154 -17.84 2.92 24.85
C TYR A 154 -18.24 1.45 24.76
N ASN A 155 -17.24 0.60 24.49
CA ASN A 155 -17.41 -0.82 24.29
C ASN A 155 -17.97 -1.51 25.57
N ASN A 156 -18.63 -2.65 25.42
CA ASN A 156 -19.13 -3.48 26.51
C ASN A 156 -18.16 -4.62 26.89
N GLU A 157 -17.15 -4.86 26.06
CA GLU A 157 -16.12 -5.88 26.27
C GLU A 157 -14.86 -5.26 26.87
N SER A 158 -14.20 -5.96 27.80
CA SER A 158 -12.99 -5.50 28.49
C SER A 158 -11.72 -5.61 27.65
N ASN A 159 -11.79 -6.21 26.45
CA ASN A 159 -10.64 -6.34 25.59
C ASN A 159 -10.22 -4.95 25.08
N THR A 160 -9.09 -4.45 25.59
CA THR A 160 -8.50 -3.17 25.20
C THR A 160 -7.71 -3.27 23.90
N GLN A 161 -7.29 -4.48 23.51
CA GLN A 161 -6.43 -4.71 22.35
C GLN A 161 -7.20 -4.65 21.02
N TYR A 162 -8.51 -4.94 21.04
CA TYR A 162 -9.35 -4.90 19.86
C TYR A 162 -10.61 -4.08 20.10
N LEU A 163 -10.70 -2.94 19.40
CA LEU A 163 -11.93 -2.18 19.26
C LEU A 163 -12.63 -2.62 17.97
N PRO A 164 -13.77 -3.32 18.05
CA PRO A 164 -14.48 -3.75 16.86
C PRO A 164 -14.93 -2.53 16.03
N PRO A 165 -14.87 -2.60 14.69
CA PRO A 165 -15.29 -1.50 13.85
C PRO A 165 -16.78 -1.21 14.08
N MET A 166 -17.10 0.08 14.22
CA MET A 166 -18.48 0.54 14.33
C MET A 166 -19.03 0.82 12.93
N GLU A 167 -19.83 -0.09 12.42
CA GLU A 167 -20.56 0.09 11.16
C GLU A 167 -22.00 0.56 11.45
N HIS A 168 -22.41 1.61 10.75
CA HIS A 168 -23.75 2.19 10.82
C HIS A 168 -24.18 2.64 9.44
N ASP A 169 -25.47 2.92 9.25
CA ASP A 169 -26.01 3.25 7.93
C ASP A 169 -25.42 4.57 7.41
N LYS A 170 -25.05 4.60 6.13
CA LYS A 170 -24.49 5.79 5.46
C LYS A 170 -25.45 6.99 5.41
N ALA A 171 -26.76 6.73 5.50
CA ALA A 171 -27.78 7.78 5.49
C ALA A 171 -27.85 8.58 6.80
N ILE A 172 -27.26 8.06 7.89
CA ILE A 172 -27.19 8.75 9.18
C ILE A 172 -25.81 9.39 9.30
N ALA A 173 -25.74 10.66 8.88
CA ALA A 173 -24.54 11.47 9.04
C ALA A 173 -24.41 11.95 10.50
N GLY A 174 -23.26 11.67 11.10
CA GLY A 174 -22.93 12.10 12.46
C GLY A 174 -21.48 11.79 12.79
N ILE A 175 -20.89 12.57 13.69
CA ILE A 175 -19.56 12.29 14.25
C ILE A 175 -19.74 11.22 15.31
N SER A 176 -19.20 10.03 15.07
CA SER A 176 -19.37 8.87 15.93
C SER A 176 -18.03 8.18 16.19
N VAL A 177 -17.70 8.00 17.47
CA VAL A 177 -16.42 7.46 17.92
C VAL A 177 -16.64 6.31 18.90
N MET A 178 -15.91 5.21 18.70
CA MET A 178 -15.86 4.09 19.64
C MET A 178 -14.70 4.24 20.62
N LEU A 179 -14.98 4.02 21.90
CA LEU A 179 -14.01 3.99 23.00
C LEU A 179 -13.91 2.58 23.59
N SER A 180 -12.79 2.28 24.25
CA SER A 180 -12.66 1.07 25.07
C SER A 180 -13.59 1.13 26.30
N LEU A 181 -13.93 -0.05 26.84
CA LEU A 181 -14.77 -0.12 28.04
C LEU A 181 -14.15 0.63 29.22
N GLU A 182 -12.84 0.47 29.43
CA GLU A 182 -12.15 1.06 30.58
C GLU A 182 -12.03 2.58 30.47
N ASN A 183 -11.66 3.11 29.29
CA ASN A 183 -11.63 4.56 29.04
C ASN A 183 -13.04 5.17 29.18
N GLY A 184 -14.07 4.50 28.65
CA GLY A 184 -15.46 4.93 28.80
C GLY A 184 -15.92 4.95 30.26
N LYS A 185 -15.59 3.92 31.03
CA LYS A 185 -15.90 3.86 32.47
C LYS A 185 -15.22 4.96 33.26
N GLN A 186 -13.98 5.32 32.93
CA GLN A 186 -13.26 6.41 33.59
C GLN A 186 -14.00 7.73 33.43
N ILE A 187 -14.47 8.05 32.22
CA ILE A 187 -15.28 9.25 31.96
C ILE A 187 -16.62 9.17 32.72
N VAL A 188 -17.27 8.00 32.75
CA VAL A 188 -18.52 7.81 33.51
C VAL A 188 -18.31 8.03 35.01
N ARG A 189 -17.18 7.60 35.58
CA ARG A 189 -16.87 7.84 37.01
C ARG A 189 -16.81 9.34 37.31
N LEU A 190 -16.07 10.10 36.49
CA LEU A 190 -15.99 11.56 36.64
C LEU A 190 -17.38 12.22 36.58
N LEU A 191 -18.23 11.80 35.65
CA LEU A 191 -19.59 12.32 35.53
C LEU A 191 -20.46 11.97 36.75
N ASN A 192 -20.36 10.74 37.27
CA ASN A 192 -21.11 10.29 38.44
C ASN A 192 -20.67 10.98 39.75
N GLU A 193 -19.39 11.35 39.85
CA GLU A 193 -18.87 12.17 40.96
C GLU A 193 -19.32 13.64 40.87
N GLY A 194 -19.97 14.01 39.76
CA GLY A 194 -20.54 15.33 39.50
C GLY A 194 -19.54 16.33 38.92
N TYR A 195 -18.48 15.86 38.26
CA TYR A 195 -17.60 16.73 37.48
C TYR A 195 -18.25 17.14 36.16
N THR A 196 -18.07 18.40 35.77
CA THR A 196 -18.39 18.84 34.41
C THR A 196 -17.21 18.55 33.50
N VAL A 197 -17.36 17.52 32.66
CA VAL A 197 -16.31 17.07 31.74
C VAL A 197 -16.55 17.72 30.37
N HIS A 198 -15.57 18.47 29.89
CA HIS A 198 -15.51 18.92 28.51
C HIS A 198 -14.68 17.93 27.69
N MET A 199 -15.13 17.62 26.48
CA MET A 199 -14.43 16.70 25.59
C MET A 199 -14.11 17.39 24.28
N HIS A 200 -12.94 17.06 23.73
CA HIS A 200 -12.44 17.53 22.46
C HIS A 200 -11.93 16.34 21.65
N ILE A 201 -12.59 16.07 20.54
CA ILE A 201 -12.32 14.94 19.63
C ILE A 201 -11.56 15.47 18.42
N VAL A 202 -10.44 14.84 18.10
CA VAL A 202 -9.58 15.18 16.97
C VAL A 202 -9.31 13.93 16.13
N PRO A 203 -9.46 14.01 14.80
CA PRO A 203 -8.98 12.95 13.91
C PRO A 203 -7.48 12.69 14.11
N GLY A 204 -7.11 11.44 14.32
CA GLY A 204 -5.71 11.03 14.30
C GLY A 204 -5.10 11.20 12.91
N PRO A 205 -3.77 11.35 12.79
CA PRO A 205 -3.12 11.39 11.51
C PRO A 205 -3.44 10.10 10.75
N ASP A 206 -3.85 10.24 9.48
CA ASP A 206 -4.26 9.12 8.65
C ASP A 206 -3.15 8.05 8.60
N GLU A 207 -3.36 6.94 9.31
CA GLU A 207 -2.42 5.80 9.26
C GLU A 207 -2.33 5.23 7.85
N ASN A 208 -3.40 5.37 7.05
CA ASN A 208 -3.41 4.95 5.64
C ASN A 208 -2.46 5.79 4.78
N LEU A 209 -2.24 7.07 5.08
CA LEU A 209 -1.27 7.89 4.36
C LEU A 209 0.17 7.56 4.80
N ASN A 210 0.40 7.30 6.09
CA ASN A 210 1.74 7.04 6.62
C ASN A 210 2.23 5.60 6.37
N ALA A 211 1.36 4.59 6.52
CA ALA A 211 1.70 3.21 6.19
C ALA A 211 1.92 3.04 4.67
N GLN A 212 1.13 3.73 3.84
CA GLN A 212 1.33 3.75 2.39
C GLN A 212 2.55 4.57 1.99
N ALA A 213 2.85 5.70 2.64
CA ALA A 213 4.07 6.48 2.39
C ALA A 213 5.34 5.70 2.79
N GLN A 214 5.38 5.12 3.98
CA GLN A 214 6.51 4.31 4.46
C GLN A 214 6.72 3.05 3.60
N ASN A 215 5.63 2.36 3.23
CA ASN A 215 5.72 1.22 2.31
C ASN A 215 6.03 1.65 0.88
N SER A 216 5.61 2.82 0.42
CA SER A 216 5.93 3.30 -0.93
C SER A 216 7.40 3.67 -1.06
N ILE A 217 8.01 4.32 -0.06
CA ILE A 217 9.43 4.70 -0.08
C ILE A 217 10.32 3.45 -0.12
N SER A 218 9.99 2.43 0.68
CA SER A 218 10.74 1.17 0.72
C SER A 218 10.50 0.32 -0.54
N LYS A 219 9.28 0.25 -1.08
CA LYS A 219 8.99 -0.42 -2.35
C LYS A 219 9.68 0.26 -3.54
N THR A 220 9.63 1.59 -3.64
CA THR A 220 10.30 2.35 -4.71
C THR A 220 11.82 2.18 -4.64
N SER A 221 12.40 2.14 -3.43
CA SER A 221 13.83 1.88 -3.24
C SER A 221 14.22 0.47 -3.69
N VAL A 222 13.43 -0.55 -3.33
CA VAL A 222 13.68 -1.95 -3.73
C VAL A 222 13.52 -2.14 -5.25
N LEU A 223 12.51 -1.53 -5.86
CA LEU A 223 12.31 -1.56 -7.32
C LEU A 223 13.44 -0.85 -8.06
N PHE A 224 13.93 0.28 -7.56
CA PHE A 224 15.05 0.99 -8.17
C PHE A 224 16.35 0.18 -8.15
N VAL A 225 16.63 -0.50 -7.03
CA VAL A 225 17.81 -1.37 -6.88
C VAL A 225 17.72 -2.59 -7.80
N SER A 226 16.56 -3.25 -7.86
CA SER A 226 16.37 -4.45 -8.68
C SER A 226 16.40 -4.16 -10.19
N ILE A 227 15.79 -3.07 -10.64
CA ILE A 227 15.82 -2.65 -12.04
C ILE A 227 17.26 -2.33 -12.46
N SER A 228 18.02 -1.63 -11.62
CA SER A 228 19.42 -1.31 -11.88
C SER A 228 20.28 -2.57 -12.03
N PHE A 229 20.06 -3.57 -11.17
CA PHE A 229 20.76 -4.85 -11.22
C PHE A 229 20.47 -5.63 -12.51
N ILE A 230 19.20 -5.71 -12.93
CA ILE A 230 18.80 -6.38 -14.17
C ILE A 230 19.41 -5.69 -15.39
N VAL A 231 19.39 -4.36 -15.44
CA VAL A 231 19.98 -3.58 -16.54
C VAL A 231 21.48 -3.85 -16.67
N LEU A 232 22.21 -3.85 -15.55
CA LEU A 232 23.65 -4.16 -15.55
C LEU A 232 23.95 -5.59 -15.99
N MET A 233 23.12 -6.55 -15.58
CA MET A 233 23.27 -7.95 -15.98
C MET A 233 23.08 -8.11 -17.51
N VAL A 234 22.06 -7.48 -18.08
CA VAL A 234 21.78 -7.51 -19.53
C VAL A 234 22.88 -6.82 -20.33
N ILE A 235 23.37 -5.66 -19.88
CA ILE A 235 24.48 -4.95 -20.54
C ILE A 235 25.73 -5.84 -20.57
N SER A 236 26.06 -6.48 -19.45
CA SER A 236 27.22 -7.35 -19.34
C SER A 236 27.13 -8.56 -20.27
N LEU A 237 25.96 -9.20 -20.34
CA LEU A 237 25.69 -10.32 -21.25
C LEU A 237 25.78 -9.89 -22.72
N ALA A 238 25.19 -8.74 -23.08
CA ALA A 238 25.26 -8.23 -24.44
C ALA A 238 26.71 -7.94 -24.85
N TRP A 239 27.51 -7.34 -23.96
CA TRP A 239 28.92 -7.07 -24.21
C TRP A 239 29.72 -8.35 -24.43
N LEU A 240 29.47 -9.37 -23.61
CA LEU A 240 30.10 -10.68 -23.74
C LEU A 240 29.76 -11.32 -25.09
N VAL A 241 28.48 -11.32 -25.48
CA VAL A 241 28.05 -11.85 -26.79
C VAL A 241 28.70 -11.09 -27.94
N PHE A 242 28.73 -9.75 -27.90
CA PHE A 242 29.41 -8.95 -28.93
C PHE A 242 30.92 -9.23 -28.98
N TYR A 243 31.57 -9.33 -27.82
CA TYR A 243 32.99 -9.70 -27.73
C TYR A 243 33.23 -11.07 -28.36
N TYR A 244 32.42 -12.08 -28.04
CA TYR A 244 32.53 -13.42 -28.63
C TYR A 244 32.31 -13.42 -30.14
N ILE A 245 31.30 -12.71 -30.64
CA ILE A 245 31.02 -12.61 -32.09
C ILE A 245 32.17 -11.89 -32.81
N GLN A 246 32.67 -10.79 -32.26
CA GLN A 246 33.81 -10.07 -32.82
C GLN A 246 35.07 -10.94 -32.81
N ARG A 247 35.33 -11.64 -31.70
CA ARG A 247 36.46 -12.56 -31.56
C ARG A 247 36.39 -13.72 -32.55
N PHE A 248 35.21 -14.29 -32.76
CA PHE A 248 34.98 -15.36 -33.73
C PHE A 248 35.23 -14.88 -35.17
N ARG A 249 34.67 -13.71 -35.53
CA ARG A 249 34.90 -13.09 -36.84
C ARG A 249 36.36 -12.73 -37.06
N TYR A 250 37.04 -12.23 -36.02
CA TYR A 250 38.45 -11.87 -36.07
C TYR A 250 39.35 -13.12 -36.22
N SER A 251 39.07 -14.18 -35.47
CA SER A 251 39.80 -15.46 -35.55
C SER A 251 39.71 -16.07 -36.95
N HIS A 252 38.50 -16.14 -37.52
CA HIS A 252 38.32 -16.71 -38.87
C HIS A 252 38.88 -15.83 -39.99
N ALA A 253 38.88 -14.51 -39.85
CA ALA A 253 39.54 -13.61 -40.80
C ALA A 253 41.07 -13.83 -40.79
N LYS A 254 41.65 -13.94 -39.59
CA LYS A 254 43.08 -14.24 -39.40
C LYS A 254 43.46 -15.60 -39.98
N GLU A 255 42.62 -16.62 -39.78
CA GLU A 255 42.85 -17.97 -40.31
C GLU A 255 42.89 -18.00 -41.85
N ARG A 256 42.02 -17.24 -42.52
CA ARG A 256 42.03 -17.13 -43.99
C ARG A 256 43.31 -16.45 -44.52
N LEU A 257 43.79 -15.42 -43.83
CA LEU A 257 45.04 -14.74 -44.19
C LEU A 257 46.26 -15.64 -43.99
N ALA A 258 46.31 -16.37 -42.86
CA ALA A 258 47.38 -17.32 -42.58
C ALA A 258 47.46 -18.44 -43.64
N ARG A 259 46.31 -19.04 -44.01
CA ARG A 259 46.27 -20.07 -45.07
C ARG A 259 46.76 -19.52 -46.43
N ARG A 260 46.42 -18.27 -46.78
CA ARG A 260 46.90 -17.63 -48.02
C ARG A 260 48.41 -17.42 -48.01
N LEU A 261 48.97 -16.94 -46.90
CA LEU A 261 50.42 -16.76 -46.75
C LEU A 261 51.17 -18.10 -46.83
N VAL A 262 50.66 -19.15 -46.18
CA VAL A 262 51.25 -20.49 -46.26
C VAL A 262 51.20 -21.04 -47.69
N CYS A 263 50.09 -20.85 -48.43
CA CYS A 263 50.01 -21.24 -49.84
C CYS A 263 50.97 -20.46 -50.73
N ALA A 264 51.12 -19.15 -50.50
CA ALA A 264 52.07 -18.32 -51.23
C ALA A 264 53.53 -18.75 -50.94
N ALA A 265 53.86 -19.01 -49.68
CA ALA A 265 55.17 -19.51 -49.27
C ALA A 265 55.47 -20.89 -49.86
N LYS A 266 54.52 -21.83 -49.85
CA LYS A 266 54.69 -23.14 -50.51
C LYS A 266 54.96 -23.01 -52.01
N LYS A 267 54.24 -22.11 -52.71
CA LYS A 267 54.48 -21.82 -54.14
C LYS A 267 55.84 -21.18 -54.37
N ALA A 268 56.30 -20.31 -53.48
CA ALA A 268 57.61 -19.69 -53.57
C ALA A 268 58.73 -20.72 -53.35
N ILE A 269 58.62 -21.57 -52.31
CA ILE A 269 59.58 -22.64 -52.01
C ILE A 269 59.67 -23.65 -53.17
N ALA A 270 58.53 -24.05 -53.75
CA ALA A 270 58.51 -24.99 -54.88
C ALA A 270 59.20 -24.44 -56.15
N LYS A 271 59.39 -23.12 -56.26
CA LYS A 271 60.11 -22.48 -57.37
C LYS A 271 61.61 -22.33 -57.11
N ILE A 272 62.09 -22.61 -55.89
CA ILE A 272 63.52 -22.59 -55.60
C ILE A 272 64.14 -23.82 -56.28
N PRO A 273 65.12 -23.66 -57.18
CA PRO A 273 65.77 -24.78 -57.85
C PRO A 273 66.50 -25.63 -56.79
N GLN A 274 65.98 -26.82 -56.54
CA GLN A 274 66.59 -27.80 -55.66
C GLN A 274 67.70 -28.54 -56.41
N ARG A 275 68.96 -28.18 -56.14
CA ARG A 275 70.11 -28.99 -56.55
C ARG A 275 70.34 -30.04 -55.48
N THR A 276 69.99 -31.30 -55.75
CA THR A 276 70.38 -32.42 -54.90
C THR A 276 71.89 -32.63 -55.04
N VAL A 277 72.62 -32.31 -53.97
CA VAL A 277 74.06 -32.55 -53.91
C VAL A 277 74.29 -34.05 -53.90
N LYS A 278 74.95 -34.58 -54.94
CA LYS A 278 75.47 -35.94 -54.94
C LYS A 278 76.82 -35.94 -54.22
N VAL A 279 77.11 -37.02 -53.49
CA VAL A 279 78.39 -37.20 -52.78
C VAL A 279 79.53 -37.17 -53.82
N GLY A 280 80.26 -36.05 -53.87
CA GLY A 280 81.37 -35.84 -54.82
C GLY A 280 81.45 -34.44 -55.45
N ASP A 281 80.42 -33.60 -55.35
CA ASP A 281 80.49 -32.20 -55.80
C ASP A 281 81.32 -31.37 -54.80
N LYS A 282 82.39 -30.70 -55.28
CA LYS A 282 83.11 -29.64 -54.56
C LYS A 282 82.37 -28.31 -54.69
#